data_AF-A0A2E1AMW5-F1
#
_entry.id   AF-A0A2E1AMW5-F1
#
_cell.length_a   1.000
_cell.length_b   1.000
_cell.length_c   1.000
_cell.angle_alpha   90.00
_cell.angle_beta   90.00
_cell.angle_gamma   90.00
#
_symmetry.space_group_name_H-M   'P 1'
#
loop_
_entity.id
_entity.type
_entity.pdbx_description
1 polymer ?
#
loop_
_entity_poly.entity_id
_entity_poly.type
_entity_poly.pdbx_seq_one_letter_code
_entity_poly.pdbx_strand_id
1 'polypeptide(L)'
;MSFLKLEEKSINKISTKNTAKPAEYENTESTLCLEPIARPVDTFSFNHNDNIKQKGICQQLKSEQPNLFQENVVIRKQVGNENQYKQMKQFGSDATVESLIDLMRSSNLVLRCNFIRPGFNARNSCMMCRPQDLEQMLKNPENEFKIKTVKLNLNNDDEFSPKHGTMFLSAVEDPQSGKHKLYSLDYHISEERDKTLYSIH
;
A
#
# COMPACT_ATOMS: atom_id res chain seq x y z
N MET A 1 29.92 -33.00 51.78
CA MET A 1 30.97 -33.05 50.74
C MET A 1 30.39 -33.74 49.51
N SER A 2 30.67 -33.18 48.33
CA SER A 2 30.23 -33.63 47.01
C SER A 2 30.37 -35.14 46.79
N PHE A 3 29.60 -35.71 45.86
CA PHE A 3 30.06 -36.56 44.74
C PHE A 3 28.95 -37.53 44.33
N LEU A 4 28.19 -37.16 43.29
CA LEU A 4 27.67 -38.13 42.31
C LEU A 4 27.48 -37.38 40.98
N LYS A 5 28.36 -37.73 40.05
CA LYS A 5 28.39 -37.29 38.65
C LYS A 5 27.10 -37.71 37.95
N LEU A 6 26.43 -36.77 37.29
CA LEU A 6 25.44 -37.07 36.27
C LEU A 6 26.11 -36.95 34.91
N GLU A 7 26.05 -38.06 34.18
CA GLU A 7 26.69 -38.31 32.89
C GLU A 7 26.22 -37.35 31.80
N GLU A 8 27.17 -36.93 30.97
CA GLU A 8 26.93 -36.16 29.76
C GLU A 8 26.12 -36.98 28.75
N LYS A 9 24.82 -36.70 28.63
CA LYS A 9 24.06 -37.10 27.44
C LYS A 9 24.44 -36.20 26.27
N SER A 10 25.14 -36.76 25.31
CA SER A 10 25.39 -36.19 23.99
C SER A 10 24.06 -35.95 23.27
N ILE A 11 23.56 -34.72 23.35
CA ILE A 11 22.45 -34.28 22.52
C ILE A 11 23.01 -34.06 21.12
N ASN A 12 22.61 -34.95 20.20
CA ASN A 12 22.87 -34.86 18.78
C ASN A 12 22.60 -33.44 18.27
N LYS A 13 23.65 -32.74 17.84
CA LYS A 13 23.55 -31.52 17.05
C LYS A 13 22.95 -31.87 15.70
N ILE A 14 21.62 -31.89 15.62
CA ILE A 14 20.93 -31.73 14.34
C ILE A 14 21.15 -30.28 13.94
N SER A 15 22.24 -30.07 13.20
CA SER A 15 22.56 -28.81 12.54
C SER A 15 21.58 -28.62 11.38
N THR A 16 20.41 -28.03 11.65
CA THR A 16 19.59 -27.41 10.60
C THR A 16 20.29 -26.14 10.10
N LYS A 17 21.34 -26.34 9.30
CA LYS A 17 21.86 -25.29 8.40
C LYS A 17 20.83 -25.10 7.30
N ASN A 18 19.87 -24.22 7.56
CA ASN A 18 19.16 -23.41 6.56
C ASN A 18 18.41 -22.29 7.29
N THR A 19 19.14 -21.51 8.10
CA THR A 19 18.74 -20.14 8.36
C THR A 19 19.06 -19.36 7.09
N ALA A 20 18.12 -19.36 6.14
CA ALA A 20 18.09 -18.33 5.12
C ALA A 20 18.22 -17.00 5.86
N LYS A 21 19.28 -16.25 5.55
CA LYS A 21 19.50 -14.91 6.08
C LYS A 21 18.19 -14.14 5.85
N PRO A 22 17.58 -13.50 6.86
CA PRO A 22 16.36 -12.74 6.62
C PRO A 22 16.67 -11.74 5.50
N ALA A 23 15.87 -11.77 4.43
CA ALA A 23 16.04 -10.85 3.32
C ALA A 23 16.08 -9.43 3.89
N GLU A 24 17.23 -8.79 3.74
CA GLU A 24 17.49 -7.46 4.26
C GLU A 24 16.68 -6.45 3.44
N TYR A 25 16.27 -5.36 4.07
CA TYR A 25 15.59 -4.29 3.35
C TYR A 25 16.61 -3.52 2.51
N GLU A 26 16.24 -3.24 1.26
CA GLU A 26 17.03 -2.47 0.33
C GLU A 26 16.39 -1.10 0.10
N ASN A 27 17.20 -0.06 0.09
CA ASN A 27 16.75 1.28 -0.30
C ASN A 27 16.42 1.30 -1.80
N THR A 28 15.37 2.02 -2.17
CA THR A 28 14.98 2.20 -3.57
C THR A 28 14.69 3.67 -3.85
N GLU A 29 14.82 4.06 -5.11
CA GLU A 29 14.43 5.40 -5.58
C GLU A 29 12.93 5.49 -5.94
N SER A 30 12.20 4.38 -5.81
CA SER A 30 10.77 4.33 -6.09
C SER A 30 9.97 5.06 -5.00
N THR A 31 8.80 5.56 -5.37
CA THR A 31 7.91 6.26 -4.45
C THR A 31 6.47 5.76 -4.55
N LEU A 32 5.70 5.96 -3.48
CA LEU A 32 4.26 5.72 -3.42
C LEU A 32 3.53 7.05 -3.18
N CYS A 33 2.40 7.22 -3.85
CA CYS A 33 1.59 8.44 -3.72
C CYS A 33 0.10 8.11 -3.74
N LEU A 34 -0.65 8.78 -2.87
CA LEU A 34 -2.11 8.84 -2.93
C LEU A 34 -2.52 10.14 -3.60
N GLU A 35 -3.56 10.07 -4.42
CA GLU A 35 -4.08 11.25 -5.08
C GLU A 35 -5.61 11.24 -5.20
N PRO A 36 -6.32 12.27 -4.74
CA PRO A 36 -7.75 12.37 -4.97
C PRO A 36 -8.00 12.76 -6.42
N ILE A 37 -8.83 11.98 -7.11
CA ILE A 37 -9.23 12.24 -8.49
C ILE A 37 -10.75 12.11 -8.64
N ALA A 38 -11.30 12.77 -9.66
CA ALA A 38 -12.66 12.51 -10.10
C ALA A 38 -12.80 11.02 -10.47
N ARG A 39 -13.91 10.40 -10.07
CA ARG A 39 -14.21 9.02 -10.50
C ARG A 39 -14.28 8.97 -12.03
N PRO A 40 -13.52 8.08 -12.69
CA PRO A 40 -13.64 7.90 -14.13
C PRO A 40 -15.08 7.51 -14.51
N VAL A 41 -15.61 8.19 -15.52
CA VAL A 41 -16.93 7.94 -16.11
C VAL A 41 -16.77 7.73 -17.61
N ASP A 42 -17.72 7.05 -18.23
CA ASP A 42 -17.75 6.89 -19.68
C ASP A 42 -18.05 8.23 -20.39
N THR A 43 -17.85 8.26 -21.71
CA THR A 43 -18.05 9.46 -22.53
C THR A 43 -19.48 9.99 -22.50
N PHE A 44 -20.49 9.13 -22.36
CA PHE A 44 -21.90 9.52 -22.35
C PHE A 44 -22.35 10.08 -21.00
N SER A 45 -21.75 9.58 -19.93
CA SER A 45 -21.97 10.01 -18.54
C SER A 45 -21.13 11.22 -18.15
N PHE A 46 -20.25 11.71 -19.03
CA PHE A 46 -19.36 12.83 -18.74
C PHE A 46 -20.11 14.16 -18.69
N ASN A 47 -20.04 14.82 -17.54
CA ASN A 47 -20.51 16.19 -17.35
C ASN A 47 -19.32 17.12 -17.07
N HIS A 48 -19.10 18.09 -17.95
CA HIS A 48 -17.99 19.04 -17.85
C HIS A 48 -18.04 19.90 -16.57
N ASN A 49 -19.22 20.40 -16.20
CA ASN A 49 -19.39 21.28 -15.04
C ASN A 49 -19.15 20.51 -13.74
N ASP A 50 -19.61 19.26 -13.66
CA ASP A 50 -19.35 18.41 -12.51
C ASP A 50 -17.88 18.06 -12.42
N ASN A 51 -17.22 17.78 -13.55
CA ASN A 51 -15.77 17.54 -13.57
C ASN A 51 -14.95 18.73 -13.06
N ILE A 52 -15.34 19.97 -13.40
CA ILE A 52 -14.69 21.18 -12.87
C ILE A 52 -14.86 21.26 -11.36
N LYS A 53 -16.09 21.05 -10.84
CA LYS A 53 -16.35 21.06 -9.40
C LYS A 53 -15.52 20.01 -8.67
N GLN A 54 -15.48 18.80 -9.20
CA GLN A 54 -14.68 17.69 -8.66
C GLN A 54 -13.19 18.05 -8.61
N LYS A 55 -12.64 18.65 -9.68
CA LYS A 55 -11.25 19.12 -9.69
C LYS A 55 -10.98 20.16 -8.61
N GLY A 56 -11.91 21.11 -8.42
CA GLY A 56 -11.82 22.10 -7.33
C GLY A 56 -11.76 21.43 -5.96
N ILE A 57 -12.62 20.44 -5.71
CA ILE A 57 -12.64 19.69 -4.43
C ILE A 57 -11.34 18.88 -4.26
N CYS A 58 -10.83 18.23 -5.31
CA CYS A 58 -9.54 17.54 -5.26
C CYS A 58 -8.38 18.48 -4.90
N GLN A 59 -8.35 19.69 -5.48
CA GLN A 59 -7.33 20.69 -5.18
C GLN A 59 -7.43 21.21 -3.75
N GLN A 60 -8.65 21.48 -3.29
CA GLN A 60 -8.91 21.87 -1.91
C GLN A 60 -8.43 20.79 -0.93
N LEU A 61 -8.83 19.53 -1.14
CA LEU A 61 -8.42 18.41 -0.30
C LEU A 61 -6.89 18.26 -0.26
N LYS A 62 -6.22 18.41 -1.42
CA LYS A 62 -4.74 18.41 -1.47
C LYS A 62 -4.12 19.55 -0.68
N SER A 63 -4.74 20.73 -0.70
CA SER A 63 -4.24 21.90 0.06
C SER A 63 -4.46 21.77 1.57
N GLU A 64 -5.55 21.12 1.98
CA GLU A 64 -5.88 20.90 3.40
C GLU A 64 -5.07 19.75 4.01
N GLN A 65 -4.75 18.73 3.22
CA GLN A 65 -4.03 17.53 3.67
C GLN A 65 -2.78 17.25 2.80
N PRO A 66 -1.82 18.20 2.69
CA PRO A 66 -0.68 18.05 1.79
C PRO A 66 0.20 16.84 2.13
N ASN A 67 0.35 16.55 3.42
CA ASN A 67 1.16 15.44 3.92
C ASN A 67 0.56 14.05 3.62
N LEU A 68 -0.74 13.97 3.34
CA LEU A 68 -1.41 12.72 2.95
C LEU A 68 -1.11 12.36 1.50
N PHE A 69 -0.98 13.37 0.63
CA PHE A 69 -0.85 13.18 -0.82
C PHE A 69 0.56 13.42 -1.35
N GLN A 70 1.53 13.65 -0.48
CA GLN A 70 2.95 13.71 -0.86
C GLN A 70 3.47 12.34 -1.28
N GLU A 71 4.52 12.33 -2.08
CA GLU A 71 5.25 11.11 -2.42
C GLU A 71 6.03 10.58 -1.20
N ASN A 72 5.94 9.27 -0.98
CA ASN A 72 6.64 8.59 0.09
C ASN A 72 7.67 7.62 -0.49
N VAL A 73 8.91 7.73 -0.03
CA VAL A 73 9.99 6.80 -0.38
C VAL A 73 9.69 5.43 0.19
N VAL A 74 10.05 4.39 -0.57
CA VAL A 74 9.85 3.00 -0.18
C VAL A 74 11.16 2.24 -0.07
N ILE A 75 11.14 1.23 0.80
CA ILE A 75 12.16 0.18 0.88
C ILE A 75 11.62 -1.10 0.27
N ARG A 76 12.50 -1.86 -0.38
CA ARG A 76 12.16 -3.16 -0.97
C ARG A 76 12.61 -4.27 -0.06
N LYS A 77 11.78 -5.31 0.04
CA LYS A 77 12.15 -6.61 0.59
C LYS A 77 11.74 -7.71 -0.39
N GLN A 78 12.67 -8.59 -0.73
CA GLN A 78 12.34 -9.76 -1.52
C GLN A 78 11.81 -10.88 -0.60
N VAL A 79 10.65 -11.42 -0.93
CA VAL A 79 10.02 -12.52 -0.18
C VAL A 79 9.58 -13.59 -1.18
N GLY A 80 10.34 -14.68 -1.24
CA GLY A 80 10.15 -15.69 -2.29
C GLY A 80 10.34 -15.08 -3.68
N ASN A 81 9.35 -15.24 -4.56
CA ASN A 81 9.35 -14.69 -5.92
C ASN A 81 8.66 -13.32 -6.04
N GLU A 82 8.46 -12.62 -4.92
CA GLU A 82 7.81 -11.31 -4.87
C GLU A 82 8.73 -10.23 -4.31
N ASN A 83 8.66 -9.05 -4.93
CA ASN A 83 9.18 -7.81 -4.37
C ASN A 83 8.08 -7.12 -3.57
N GLN A 84 8.33 -6.88 -2.29
CA GLN A 84 7.45 -6.13 -1.40
C GLN A 84 8.05 -4.76 -1.13
N TYR A 85 7.39 -3.72 -1.61
CA TYR A 85 7.73 -2.32 -1.40
C TYR A 85 6.92 -1.77 -0.23
N LYS A 86 7.62 -1.27 0.77
CA LYS A 86 7.01 -0.75 2.00
C LYS A 86 7.32 0.71 2.18
N GLN A 87 6.31 1.47 2.57
CA GLN A 87 6.47 2.89 2.88
C GLN A 87 7.43 3.06 4.07
N MET A 88 8.43 3.93 3.94
CA MET A 88 9.40 4.16 5.04
C MET A 88 8.80 4.97 6.19
N LYS A 89 7.86 5.86 5.87
CA LYS A 89 7.19 6.75 6.83
C LYS A 89 5.69 6.53 6.73
N GLN A 90 4.99 6.76 7.83
CA GLN A 90 3.53 6.72 7.85
C GLN A 90 2.97 7.95 7.12
N PHE A 91 1.74 7.89 6.65
CA PHE A 91 1.05 9.10 6.19
C PHE A 91 0.93 10.10 7.35
N GLY A 92 1.18 11.38 7.04
CA GLY A 92 0.83 12.48 7.94
C GLY A 92 -0.52 13.04 7.52
N SER A 93 -1.57 12.86 8.33
CA SER A 93 -2.90 13.37 7.98
C SER A 93 -3.75 13.57 9.23
N ASP A 94 -4.49 14.66 9.23
CA ASP A 94 -5.56 14.92 10.21
C ASP A 94 -6.91 14.40 9.70
N ALA A 95 -7.05 14.20 8.38
CA ALA A 95 -8.25 13.61 7.81
C ALA A 95 -8.42 12.14 8.24
N THR A 96 -9.63 11.81 8.67
CA THR A 96 -10.01 10.45 9.04
C THR A 96 -10.57 9.71 7.82
N VAL A 97 -10.44 8.38 7.81
CA VAL A 97 -10.95 7.51 6.74
C VAL A 97 -12.45 7.70 6.56
N GLU A 98 -13.21 7.87 7.65
CA GLU A 98 -14.65 8.13 7.62
C GLU A 98 -14.96 9.45 6.91
N SER A 99 -14.23 10.52 7.24
CA SER A 99 -14.40 11.82 6.57
C SER A 99 -14.05 11.76 5.08
N LEU A 100 -13.04 10.97 4.71
CA LEU A 100 -12.67 10.73 3.32
C LEU A 100 -13.76 9.95 2.57
N ILE A 101 -14.36 8.92 3.19
CA ILE A 101 -15.47 8.17 2.60
C ILE A 101 -16.64 9.10 2.27
N ASP A 102 -17.04 9.95 3.22
CA ASP A 102 -18.15 10.87 3.05
C ASP A 102 -17.88 11.90 1.94
N LEU A 103 -16.68 12.47 1.92
CA LEU A 103 -16.25 13.41 0.89
C LEU A 103 -16.20 12.75 -0.50
N MET A 104 -15.61 11.57 -0.59
CA MET A 104 -15.48 10.84 -1.86
C MET A 104 -16.85 10.43 -2.42
N ARG A 105 -17.80 10.07 -1.56
CA ARG A 105 -19.18 9.77 -1.98
C ARG A 105 -19.94 10.99 -2.45
N SER A 106 -19.98 12.02 -1.61
CA SER A 106 -20.72 13.26 -1.89
C SER A 106 -20.20 13.96 -3.16
N SER A 107 -18.91 13.82 -3.44
CA SER A 107 -18.25 14.49 -4.56
C SER A 107 -17.91 13.55 -5.73
N ASN A 108 -18.32 12.28 -5.68
CA ASN A 108 -18.03 11.26 -6.69
C ASN A 108 -16.53 11.19 -7.06
N LEU A 109 -15.68 11.05 -6.05
CA LEU A 109 -14.22 10.95 -6.15
C LEU A 109 -13.73 9.54 -5.83
N VAL A 110 -12.51 9.26 -6.25
CA VAL A 110 -11.74 8.06 -5.86
C VAL A 110 -10.32 8.46 -5.48
N LEU A 111 -9.64 7.62 -4.70
CA LEU A 111 -8.23 7.77 -4.42
C LEU A 111 -7.44 6.95 -5.44
N ARG A 112 -6.55 7.60 -6.17
CA ARG A 112 -5.57 6.96 -7.04
C ARG A 112 -4.33 6.63 -6.22
N CYS A 113 -4.01 5.35 -6.13
CA CYS A 113 -2.83 4.81 -5.49
C CYS A 113 -1.78 4.54 -6.57
N ASN A 114 -0.66 5.26 -6.54
CA ASN A 114 0.41 5.19 -7.53
C ASN A 114 1.68 4.63 -6.91
N PHE A 115 2.28 3.65 -7.58
CA PHE A 115 3.66 3.23 -7.40
C PHE A 115 4.49 3.76 -8.57
N ILE A 116 5.42 4.65 -8.24
CA ILE A 116 6.24 5.41 -9.18
C ILE A 116 7.62 4.77 -9.20
N ARG A 117 8.05 4.34 -10.38
CA ARG A 117 9.38 3.78 -10.62
C ARG A 117 10.31 4.85 -11.18
N PRO A 118 11.57 4.89 -10.76
CA PRO A 118 12.58 5.73 -11.40
C PRO A 118 12.87 5.21 -12.83
N GLY A 119 13.23 6.13 -13.72
CA GLY A 119 13.68 5.80 -15.08
C GLY A 119 12.77 6.33 -16.18
N PHE A 120 13.38 6.73 -17.30
CA PHE A 120 12.70 7.41 -18.41
C PHE A 120 11.60 6.56 -19.06
N ASN A 121 11.86 5.26 -19.23
CA ASN A 121 10.91 4.30 -19.83
C ASN A 121 10.21 3.43 -18.77
N ALA A 122 10.32 3.80 -17.49
CA ALA A 122 9.72 3.02 -16.41
C ALA A 122 8.19 3.10 -16.45
N ARG A 123 7.54 1.99 -16.15
CA ARG A 123 6.08 1.90 -16.14
C ARG A 123 5.57 1.90 -14.71
N ASN A 124 4.83 2.95 -14.36
CA ASN A 124 4.21 3.09 -13.04
C ASN A 124 3.00 2.15 -12.89
N SER A 125 2.75 1.71 -11.67
CA SER A 125 1.55 0.94 -11.34
C SER A 125 0.53 1.86 -10.69
N CYS A 126 -0.72 1.80 -11.14
CA CYS A 126 -1.81 2.64 -10.65
C CYS A 126 -3.01 1.78 -10.31
N MET A 127 -3.58 1.97 -9.13
CA MET A 127 -4.81 1.32 -8.68
C MET A 127 -5.77 2.36 -8.12
N MET A 128 -7.07 2.08 -8.23
CA MET A 128 -8.11 2.96 -7.67
C MET A 128 -8.64 2.36 -6.38
N CYS A 129 -8.65 3.18 -5.33
CA CYS A 129 -9.34 2.92 -4.08
C CYS A 129 -10.66 3.72 -4.08
N ARG A 130 -11.76 2.99 -4.09
CA ARG A 130 -13.13 3.53 -4.08
C ARG A 130 -13.60 3.67 -2.63
N PRO A 131 -14.67 4.45 -2.37
CA PRO A 131 -15.25 4.54 -1.03
C PRO A 131 -15.58 3.17 -0.42
N GLN A 132 -16.04 2.22 -1.23
CA GLN A 132 -16.37 0.86 -0.80
C GLN A 132 -15.13 0.10 -0.30
N ASP A 133 -13.97 0.35 -0.89
CA ASP A 133 -12.72 -0.31 -0.50
C ASP A 133 -12.25 0.24 0.86
N LEU A 134 -12.44 1.54 1.12
CA LEU A 134 -12.20 2.14 2.44
C LEU A 134 -13.18 1.62 3.50
N GLU A 135 -14.47 1.48 3.16
CA GLU A 135 -15.44 0.87 4.08
C GLU A 135 -15.12 -0.59 4.39
N GLN A 136 -14.65 -1.34 3.39
CA GLN A 136 -14.19 -2.69 3.58
C GLN A 136 -12.97 -2.72 4.50
N MET A 137 -12.02 -1.80 4.34
CA MET A 137 -10.89 -1.64 5.24
C MET A 137 -11.34 -1.50 6.69
N LEU A 138 -12.33 -0.64 6.97
CA LEU A 138 -12.84 -0.43 8.33
C LEU A 138 -13.52 -1.68 8.92
N LYS A 139 -14.11 -2.53 8.08
CA LYS A 139 -14.75 -3.80 8.48
C LYS A 139 -13.78 -4.96 8.65
N ASN A 140 -12.60 -4.89 8.04
CA ASN A 140 -11.61 -5.95 8.13
C ASN A 140 -11.10 -6.11 9.58
N PRO A 141 -10.70 -7.34 9.97
CA PRO A 141 -10.11 -7.58 11.28
C PRO A 141 -8.79 -6.83 11.41
N GLU A 142 -8.50 -6.37 12.63
CA GLU A 142 -7.19 -5.83 12.98
C GLU A 142 -6.14 -6.93 13.00
N ASN A 143 -4.92 -6.57 12.61
CA ASN A 143 -3.75 -7.40 12.87
C ASN A 143 -3.24 -7.22 14.31
N GLU A 144 -2.15 -7.91 14.65
CA GLU A 144 -1.48 -7.84 15.96
C GLU A 144 -1.04 -6.43 16.36
N PHE A 145 -0.91 -5.52 15.39
CA PHE A 145 -0.50 -4.12 15.56
C PHE A 145 -1.66 -3.14 15.53
N LYS A 146 -2.92 -3.60 15.63
CA LYS A 146 -4.12 -2.74 15.57
C LYS A 146 -4.30 -1.99 14.24
N ILE A 147 -3.76 -2.57 13.17
CA ILE A 147 -3.86 -2.02 11.81
C ILE A 147 -4.91 -2.80 11.03
N LYS A 148 -5.78 -2.06 10.36
CA LYS A 148 -6.74 -2.58 9.39
C LYS A 148 -6.21 -2.34 7.99
N THR A 149 -6.32 -3.33 7.11
CA THR A 149 -5.76 -3.26 5.74
C THR A 149 -6.78 -3.71 4.72
N VAL A 150 -6.84 -3.03 3.58
CA VAL A 150 -7.56 -3.49 2.38
C VAL A 150 -6.59 -3.79 1.25
N LYS A 151 -6.86 -4.88 0.54
CA LYS A 151 -6.13 -5.26 -0.67
C LYS A 151 -6.77 -4.56 -1.87
N LEU A 152 -5.96 -3.83 -2.62
CA LEU A 152 -6.33 -3.22 -3.90
C LEU A 152 -5.67 -4.02 -5.02
N ASN A 153 -6.48 -4.52 -5.94
CA ASN A 153 -6.03 -5.21 -7.14
C ASN A 153 -6.99 -4.89 -8.29
N LEU A 154 -6.53 -5.11 -9.52
CA LEU A 154 -7.41 -5.07 -10.68
C LEU A 154 -8.16 -6.41 -10.73
N ASN A 155 -9.48 -6.36 -10.66
CA ASN A 155 -10.30 -7.57 -10.77
C ASN A 155 -10.09 -8.21 -12.14
N ASN A 156 -9.88 -9.53 -12.13
CA ASN A 156 -9.61 -10.40 -13.28
C ASN A 156 -8.19 -10.24 -13.86
N ASP A 157 -7.22 -10.85 -13.18
CA ASP A 157 -6.04 -11.42 -13.83
C ASP A 157 -6.52 -12.53 -14.79
N ASP A 158 -7.20 -12.16 -15.88
CA ASP A 158 -7.23 -12.99 -17.08
C ASP A 158 -5.77 -13.20 -17.49
N GLU A 159 -5.40 -14.36 -18.04
CA GLU A 159 -4.01 -14.68 -18.43
C GLU A 159 -3.35 -13.62 -19.34
N PHE A 160 -4.16 -12.76 -19.96
CA PHE A 160 -3.75 -11.66 -20.86
C PHE A 160 -3.66 -10.28 -20.19
N SER A 161 -4.14 -10.12 -18.96
CA SER A 161 -4.00 -8.88 -18.18
C SER A 161 -2.58 -8.79 -17.62
N PRO A 162 -1.88 -7.66 -17.79
CA PRO A 162 -0.55 -7.52 -17.23
C PRO A 162 -0.64 -7.69 -15.70
N LYS A 163 0.10 -8.62 -15.08
CA LYS A 163 0.09 -8.77 -13.62
C LYS A 163 0.53 -7.45 -12.98
N HIS A 164 -0.41 -6.62 -12.52
CA HIS A 164 -0.16 -5.21 -12.17
C HIS A 164 0.35 -5.03 -10.73
N GLY A 165 0.68 -6.13 -10.06
CA GLY A 165 0.95 -6.18 -8.64
C GLY A 165 -0.31 -5.99 -7.81
N THR A 166 -0.13 -5.80 -6.51
CA THR A 166 -1.20 -5.57 -5.53
C THR A 166 -0.77 -4.45 -4.60
N MET A 167 -1.67 -3.51 -4.32
CA MET A 167 -1.44 -2.50 -3.29
C MET A 167 -2.19 -2.85 -2.01
N PHE A 168 -1.62 -2.48 -0.88
CA PHE A 168 -2.23 -2.65 0.44
C PHE A 168 -2.33 -1.28 1.10
N LEU A 169 -3.56 -0.83 1.29
CA LEU A 169 -3.83 0.41 2.00
C LEU A 169 -4.21 0.07 3.44
N SER A 170 -3.55 0.75 4.39
CA SER A 170 -3.69 0.49 5.82
C SER A 170 -4.21 1.71 6.56
N ALA A 171 -4.93 1.46 7.65
CA ALA A 171 -5.43 2.46 8.58
C ALA A 171 -5.28 1.99 10.03
N VAL A 172 -5.12 2.97 10.92
CA VAL A 172 -5.03 2.76 12.38
C VAL A 172 -6.09 3.61 13.07
N GLU A 173 -6.73 3.06 14.09
CA GLU A 173 -7.68 3.80 14.92
C GLU A 173 -6.94 4.77 15.84
N ASP A 174 -7.41 6.00 15.91
CA ASP A 174 -6.96 6.99 16.89
C ASP A 174 -7.70 6.76 18.22
N PRO A 175 -7.01 6.34 19.30
CA PRO A 175 -7.66 5.99 20.57
C PRO A 175 -8.43 7.13 21.22
N GLN A 176 -8.14 8.39 20.87
CA GLN A 176 -8.82 9.55 21.45
C GLN A 176 -10.15 9.84 20.77
N SER A 177 -10.23 9.62 19.46
CA SER A 177 -11.42 9.98 18.67
C SER A 177 -12.27 8.78 18.26
N GLY A 178 -11.72 7.56 18.33
CA GLY A 178 -12.35 6.35 17.80
C GLY A 178 -12.48 6.33 16.27
N LYS A 179 -11.79 7.24 15.59
CA LYS A 179 -11.79 7.37 14.12
C LYS A 179 -10.48 6.86 13.54
N HIS A 180 -10.52 6.40 12.30
CA HIS A 180 -9.35 5.82 11.67
C HIS A 180 -8.57 6.86 10.86
N LYS A 181 -7.24 6.81 10.94
CA LYS A 181 -6.35 7.58 10.06
C LYS A 181 -5.64 6.64 9.09
N LEU A 182 -5.42 7.10 7.86
CA LEU A 182 -4.61 6.36 6.90
C LEU A 182 -3.17 6.24 7.44
N TYR A 183 -2.61 5.04 7.35
CA TYR A 183 -1.34 4.69 7.97
C TYR A 183 -0.22 4.53 6.93
N SER A 184 -0.41 3.63 5.96
CA SER A 184 0.57 3.38 4.91
C SER A 184 -0.08 2.84 3.64
N LEU A 185 0.63 2.99 2.54
CA LEU A 185 0.38 2.29 1.29
C LEU A 185 1.61 1.42 1.00
N ASP A 186 1.41 0.12 0.78
CA ASP A 186 2.46 -0.81 0.39
C ASP A 186 2.15 -1.39 -0.99
N TYR A 187 3.16 -1.86 -1.72
CA TYR A 187 3.01 -2.43 -3.06
C TYR A 187 3.79 -3.73 -3.22
N HIS A 188 3.11 -4.79 -3.65
CA HIS A 188 3.70 -6.10 -3.89
C HIS A 188 3.58 -6.47 -5.37
N ILE A 189 4.62 -7.08 -5.93
CA ILE A 189 4.63 -7.53 -7.33
C ILE A 189 5.59 -8.72 -7.48
N SER A 190 5.33 -9.62 -8.43
CA SER A 190 6.29 -10.68 -8.74
C SER A 190 7.60 -10.09 -9.27
N GLU A 191 8.72 -10.67 -8.85
CA GLU A 191 10.07 -10.20 -9.19
C GLU A 191 10.28 -10.15 -10.71
N GLU A 192 9.87 -11.20 -11.42
CA GLU A 192 9.97 -11.29 -12.88
C GLU A 192 9.25 -10.11 -13.55
N ARG A 193 8.02 -9.83 -13.10
CA ARG A 193 7.22 -8.75 -13.68
C ARG A 193 7.82 -7.40 -13.35
N ASP A 194 8.30 -7.23 -12.14
CA ASP A 194 8.86 -5.97 -11.68
C ASP A 194 10.08 -5.57 -12.52
N LYS A 195 10.98 -6.52 -12.82
CA LYS A 195 12.12 -6.29 -13.72
C LYS A 195 11.70 -5.73 -15.09
N THR A 196 10.55 -6.16 -15.63
CA THR A 196 10.05 -5.64 -16.93
C THR A 196 9.50 -4.21 -16.85
N LEU A 197 9.17 -3.73 -15.65
CA LEU A 197 8.59 -2.40 -15.44
C LEU A 197 9.64 -1.34 -15.09
N TYR A 198 10.74 -1.74 -14.45
CA TYR A 198 11.96 -0.94 -14.35
C TYR A 198 12.72 -1.07 -15.67
N SER A 199 12.36 -0.28 -16.68
CA SER A 199 13.11 -0.27 -17.94
C SER A 199 14.53 0.23 -17.67
N ILE A 200 15.49 -0.69 -17.76
CA ILE A 200 16.92 -0.38 -17.82
C ILE A 200 17.35 -0.72 -19.25
N HIS A 201 17.84 0.27 -19.99
CA HIS A 201 18.67 0.04 -21.16
C HIS A 201 20.13 0.06 -20.72
#